data_AF-A0A220UP67-F1
#
_entry.id   AF-A0A220UP67-F1
#
_cell.length_a   1.000
_cell.length_b   1.000
_cell.length_c   1.000
_cell.angle_alpha   90.00
_cell.angle_beta   90.00
_cell.angle_gamma   90.00
#
_symmetry.space_group_name_H-M   'P 1'
#
loop_
_entity.id
_entity.type
_entity.pdbx_description
1 polymer ?
#
loop_
_entity_poly.entity_id
_entity_poly.type
_entity_poly.pdbx_seq_one_letter_code
_entity_poly.pdbx_strand_id
1 'polypeptide(L)'
;MLRNLLIMLALTASLCGIANAEQKETVGNFDIHYMALGSTFLTPSIAKSYGIERSSYRGIINIAVLDMSEEGSPAVPVEITGVANNLLDARIDLKFREIREGKAIYYIAEVPYRDDQEINFNIAIKHGNQLNTNLQFKQKFYVE
;
A
#
# COMPACT_ATOMS: atom_id res chain seq x y z
N MET A 1 43.64 22.05 -4.52
CA MET A 1 42.40 21.89 -5.32
C MET A 1 41.84 20.47 -5.19
N LEU A 2 42.65 19.42 -5.40
CA LEU A 2 42.20 18.01 -5.27
C LEU A 2 41.66 17.64 -3.87
N ARG A 3 42.26 18.18 -2.80
CA ARG A 3 41.80 17.96 -1.40
C ARG A 3 40.41 18.52 -1.14
N ASN A 4 40.06 19.67 -1.73
CA ASN A 4 38.74 20.28 -1.58
C ASN A 4 37.69 19.53 -2.42
N LEU A 5 38.09 18.97 -3.56
CA LEU A 5 37.22 18.13 -4.40
C LEU A 5 36.84 16.81 -3.70
N LEU A 6 37.81 16.19 -3.00
CA LEU A 6 37.58 14.97 -2.21
C LEU A 6 36.63 15.22 -1.03
N ILE A 7 36.71 16.38 -0.37
CA ILE A 7 35.81 16.75 0.73
C ILE A 7 34.38 17.00 0.20
N MET A 8 34.25 17.62 -0.98
CA MET A 8 32.95 17.87 -1.61
C MET A 8 32.25 16.58 -2.08
N LEU A 9 33.04 15.59 -2.53
CA LEU A 9 32.55 14.27 -2.92
C LEU A 9 32.16 13.41 -1.70
N ALA A 10 32.88 13.52 -0.59
CA ALA A 10 32.53 12.85 0.66
C ALA A 10 31.23 13.41 1.28
N LEU A 11 31.00 14.73 1.17
CA LEU A 11 29.81 15.38 1.73
C LEU A 11 28.53 15.06 0.93
N THR A 12 28.64 14.79 -0.36
CA THR A 12 27.49 14.42 -1.23
C THR A 12 27.09 12.95 -1.05
N ALA A 13 28.02 12.05 -0.75
CA ALA A 13 27.73 10.64 -0.49
C ALA A 13 26.92 10.41 0.82
N SER A 14 26.96 11.35 1.77
CA SER A 14 26.23 11.25 3.04
C SER A 14 24.74 11.61 2.94
N LEU A 15 24.25 12.09 1.80
CA LEU A 15 22.83 12.41 1.57
C LEU A 15 22.02 11.29 0.92
N CYS A 16 22.63 10.15 0.60
CA CYS A 16 21.89 8.95 0.21
C CYS A 16 21.29 8.29 1.46
N GLY A 17 20.23 8.89 2.00
CA GLY A 17 19.39 8.23 2.98
C GLY A 17 18.83 6.94 2.38
N ILE A 18 18.88 5.84 3.14
CA ILE A 18 18.23 4.59 2.79
C ILE A 18 16.73 4.86 2.83
N ALA A 19 16.13 5.15 1.68
CA ALA A 19 14.69 5.26 1.55
C ALA A 19 14.10 3.85 1.65
N ASN A 20 13.68 3.45 2.85
CA ASN A 20 12.90 2.24 3.06
C ASN A 20 11.47 2.52 2.58
N ALA A 21 11.25 2.39 1.27
CA ALA A 21 9.95 2.62 0.63
C ALA A 21 9.10 1.35 0.51
N GLU A 22 9.52 0.24 1.12
CA GLU A 22 8.75 -1.00 1.10
C GLU A 22 7.75 -1.00 2.26
N GLN A 23 6.47 -0.79 1.95
CA GLN A 23 5.36 -0.93 2.88
C GLN A 23 4.96 -2.41 2.98
N LYS A 24 5.54 -3.11 3.97
CA LYS A 24 5.31 -4.52 4.24
C LYS A 24 5.22 -4.78 5.74
N GLU A 25 4.32 -5.66 6.15
CA GLU A 25 4.25 -6.21 7.50
C GLU A 25 4.40 -7.74 7.45
N THR A 26 5.33 -8.29 8.23
CA THR A 26 5.55 -9.74 8.31
C THR A 26 4.84 -10.31 9.54
N VAL A 27 3.97 -11.30 9.34
CA VAL A 27 3.25 -12.00 10.41
C VAL A 27 3.44 -13.51 10.25
N GLY A 28 4.27 -14.09 11.11
CA GLY A 28 4.66 -15.50 10.99
C GLY A 28 5.38 -15.75 9.67
N ASN A 29 4.83 -16.65 8.84
CA ASN A 29 5.35 -16.96 7.51
C ASN A 29 4.77 -16.07 6.41
N PHE A 30 3.95 -15.07 6.74
CA PHE A 30 3.26 -14.28 5.73
C PHE A 30 3.83 -12.87 5.64
N ASP A 31 4.11 -12.44 4.41
CA ASP A 31 4.45 -11.07 4.09
C ASP A 31 3.21 -10.36 3.53
N ILE A 32 2.75 -9.34 4.23
CA ILE A 32 1.60 -8.52 3.85
C ILE A 32 2.15 -7.24 3.22
N HIS A 33 2.16 -7.18 1.90
CA HIS A 33 2.50 -5.98 1.15
C HIS A 33 1.26 -5.09 1.03
N TYR A 34 1.43 -3.81 1.30
CA TYR A 34 0.36 -2.84 1.18
C TYR A 34 0.87 -1.56 0.54
N MET A 35 -0.01 -0.87 -0.16
CA MET A 35 0.25 0.49 -0.63
C MET A 35 -1.04 1.28 -0.71
N ALA A 36 -0.93 2.58 -0.51
CA ALA A 36 -2.04 3.52 -0.68
C ALA A 36 -1.58 4.74 -1.48
N LEU A 37 -2.29 5.05 -2.57
CA LEU A 37 -1.92 6.11 -3.52
C LEU A 37 -3.15 6.74 -4.17
N GLY A 38 -3.02 7.97 -4.68
CA GLY A 38 -4.09 8.64 -5.40
C GLY A 38 -4.51 7.85 -6.65
N SER A 39 -5.80 7.82 -6.98
CA SER A 39 -6.30 7.08 -8.14
C SER A 39 -5.79 7.63 -9.47
N THR A 40 -5.35 8.90 -9.51
CA THR A 40 -4.74 9.55 -10.68
C THR A 40 -3.44 8.88 -11.13
N PHE A 41 -2.71 8.23 -10.21
CA PHE A 41 -1.49 7.46 -10.50
C PHE A 41 -1.76 6.21 -11.36
N LEU A 42 -2.99 5.67 -11.36
CA LEU A 42 -3.33 4.62 -12.30
C LEU A 42 -3.37 5.17 -13.72
N THR A 43 -2.88 4.38 -14.66
CA THR A 43 -3.08 4.69 -16.08
C THR A 43 -4.59 4.56 -16.43
N PRO A 44 -5.08 5.28 -17.45
CA PRO A 44 -6.47 5.17 -17.88
C PRO A 44 -6.90 3.74 -18.22
N SER A 45 -6.00 2.94 -18.79
CA SER A 45 -6.28 1.55 -19.15
C SER A 45 -6.45 0.65 -17.93
N ILE A 46 -5.58 0.78 -16.92
CA ILE A 46 -5.66 -0.01 -15.68
C ILE A 46 -6.91 0.38 -14.89
N ALA A 47 -7.15 1.68 -14.72
CA ALA A 47 -8.34 2.16 -14.03
C ALA A 47 -9.63 1.66 -14.71
N LYS A 48 -9.69 1.70 -16.05
CA LYS A 48 -10.81 1.14 -16.82
C LYS A 48 -10.95 -0.37 -16.64
N SER A 49 -9.84 -1.11 -16.69
CA SER A 49 -9.82 -2.57 -16.52
C SER A 49 -10.43 -2.99 -15.18
N TYR A 50 -10.11 -2.26 -14.11
CA TYR A 50 -10.64 -2.52 -12.78
C TYR A 50 -11.85 -1.66 -12.42
N GLY A 51 -12.46 -0.92 -13.35
CA GLY A 51 -13.63 -0.07 -13.06
C GLY A 51 -13.40 0.95 -11.93
N ILE A 52 -12.17 1.45 -11.79
CA ILE A 52 -11.79 2.46 -10.79
C ILE A 52 -11.95 3.85 -11.42
N GLU A 53 -12.63 4.75 -10.71
CA GLU A 53 -12.73 6.14 -11.13
C GLU A 53 -11.43 6.88 -10.79
N ARG A 54 -10.77 7.45 -11.81
CA ARG A 54 -9.62 8.34 -11.62
C ARG A 54 -10.11 9.72 -11.19
N SER A 55 -9.70 10.17 -10.02
CA SER A 55 -10.11 11.44 -9.42
C SER A 55 -9.05 11.94 -8.43
N SER A 56 -8.84 13.26 -8.39
CA SER A 56 -8.00 13.93 -7.40
C SER A 56 -8.54 13.83 -5.96
N TYR A 57 -9.71 13.20 -5.78
CA TYR A 57 -10.41 13.02 -4.50
C TYR A 57 -10.64 11.54 -4.15
N ARG A 58 -10.00 10.61 -4.86
CA ARG A 58 -10.07 9.17 -4.59
C ARG A 58 -8.68 8.58 -4.44
N GLY A 59 -8.49 7.89 -3.32
CA GLY A 59 -7.34 7.05 -3.05
C GLY A 59 -7.66 5.61 -3.36
N ILE A 60 -6.61 4.82 -3.60
CA ILE A 60 -6.66 3.39 -3.83
C ILE A 60 -5.74 2.74 -2.82
N ILE A 61 -6.22 1.66 -2.20
CA ILE A 61 -5.40 0.76 -1.37
C ILE A 61 -5.27 -0.54 -2.13
N ASN A 62 -4.04 -1.06 -2.21
CA ASN A 62 -3.73 -2.37 -2.76
C ASN A 62 -3.03 -3.20 -1.68
N ILE A 63 -3.48 -4.43 -1.48
CA ILE A 63 -2.91 -5.39 -0.53
C ILE A 63 -2.66 -6.72 -1.21
N ALA A 64 -1.48 -7.28 -0.99
CA ALA A 64 -1.11 -8.63 -1.37
C ALA A 64 -0.51 -9.37 -0.17
N VAL A 65 -0.81 -10.66 -0.05
CA VAL A 65 -0.29 -11.51 1.02
C VAL A 65 0.48 -12.65 0.39
N LEU A 66 1.75 -12.78 0.75
CA LEU A 66 2.67 -13.79 0.21
C LEU A 66 3.02 -14.81 1.31
N ASP A 67 3.06 -16.09 0.97
CA ASP A 67 3.51 -17.16 1.88
C ASP A 67 5.01 -17.39 1.71
N MET A 68 5.80 -16.92 2.67
CA MET A 68 7.25 -17.03 2.69
C MET A 68 7.78 -18.42 3.06
N SER A 69 6.91 -19.36 3.43
CA SER A 69 7.30 -20.75 3.71
C SER A 69 7.43 -21.60 2.43
N GLU A 70 6.86 -21.14 1.32
CA GLU A 70 6.97 -21.80 0.02
C GLU A 70 8.00 -21.12 -0.88
N GLU A 71 8.65 -21.92 -1.75
CA GLU A 71 9.63 -21.39 -2.69
C GLU A 71 8.98 -20.40 -3.66
N GLY A 72 9.58 -19.21 -3.79
CA GLY A 72 9.09 -18.15 -4.65
C GLY A 72 7.98 -17.29 -4.05
N SER A 73 7.66 -17.46 -2.76
CA SER A 73 6.76 -16.59 -1.99
C SER A 73 5.42 -16.34 -2.69
N PRO A 74 4.65 -17.39 -3.04
CA PRO A 74 3.43 -17.25 -3.82
C PRO A 74 2.38 -16.42 -3.08
N ALA A 75 1.57 -15.69 -3.85
CA ALA A 75 0.43 -14.98 -3.32
C ALA A 75 -0.66 -15.96 -2.86
N VAL A 76 -1.21 -15.73 -1.67
CA VAL A 76 -2.27 -16.57 -1.08
C VAL A 76 -3.59 -15.81 -0.98
N PRO A 77 -4.74 -16.47 -1.19
CA PRO A 77 -6.04 -15.84 -1.02
C PRO A 77 -6.33 -15.60 0.46
N VAL A 78 -6.93 -14.47 0.79
CA VAL A 78 -7.27 -14.10 2.18
C VAL A 78 -8.71 -13.61 2.30
N GLU A 79 -9.31 -13.83 3.46
CA GLU A 79 -10.47 -13.08 3.92
C GLU A 79 -9.99 -11.69 4.33
N ILE A 80 -10.52 -10.64 3.70
CA ILE A 80 -10.10 -9.25 3.97
C ILE A 80 -11.30 -8.34 4.19
N THR A 81 -11.22 -7.56 5.27
CA THR A 81 -12.16 -6.46 5.56
C THR A 81 -11.39 -5.30 6.12
N GLY A 82 -11.92 -4.08 6.03
CA GLY A 82 -11.24 -2.96 6.63
C GLY A 82 -12.08 -1.70 6.69
N VAL A 83 -11.58 -0.77 7.48
CA VAL A 83 -12.13 0.57 7.65
C VAL A 83 -11.02 1.58 7.48
N ALA A 84 -11.40 2.73 6.93
CA ALA A 84 -10.59 3.91 6.89
C ALA A 84 -11.25 4.99 7.74
N ASN A 85 -10.47 5.76 8.48
CA ASN A 85 -10.96 6.92 9.23
C ASN A 85 -10.04 8.10 8.96
N ASN A 86 -10.62 9.28 8.78
CA ASN A 86 -9.85 10.52 8.73
C ASN A 86 -9.70 11.13 10.14
N LEU A 87 -9.01 12.27 10.24
CA LEU A 87 -8.82 13.00 11.50
C LEU A 87 -10.12 13.51 12.15
N LEU A 88 -11.24 13.50 11.42
CA LEU A 88 -12.57 13.84 11.94
C LEU A 88 -13.34 12.60 12.40
N ASP A 89 -12.65 11.45 12.52
CA ASP A 89 -13.20 10.13 12.86
C ASP A 89 -14.37 9.69 11.98
N ALA A 90 -14.45 10.21 10.74
CA ALA A 90 -15.44 9.77 9.78
C ALA A 90 -15.06 8.36 9.28
N ARG A 91 -15.83 7.37 9.71
CA ARG A 91 -15.63 5.96 9.32
C ARG A 91 -16.09 5.68 7.89
N ILE A 92 -15.20 5.05 7.14
CA ILE A 92 -15.41 4.63 5.76
C ILE A 92 -15.17 3.11 5.70
N ASP A 93 -16.20 2.33 5.39
CA ASP A 93 -16.03 0.90 5.18
C ASP A 93 -15.38 0.64 3.82
N LEU A 94 -14.24 -0.05 3.82
CA LEU A 94 -13.50 -0.37 2.60
C LEU A 94 -14.17 -1.55 1.87
N LYS A 95 -14.42 -1.37 0.58
CA LYS A 95 -14.99 -2.40 -0.29
C LYS A 95 -13.87 -3.03 -1.10
N PHE A 96 -13.21 -4.03 -0.52
CA PHE A 96 -12.16 -4.79 -1.20
C PHE A 96 -12.71 -5.65 -2.33
N ARG A 97 -11.98 -5.64 -3.44
CA ARG A 97 -12.20 -6.47 -4.61
C ARG A 97 -10.95 -7.29 -4.87
N GLU A 98 -11.11 -8.59 -4.95
CA GLU A 98 -10.02 -9.51 -5.32
C GLU A 98 -9.79 -9.44 -6.82
N ILE A 99 -8.53 -9.29 -7.21
CA ILE A 99 -8.07 -9.32 -8.60
C ILE A 99 -7.03 -10.43 -8.72
N ARG A 100 -7.12 -11.21 -9.80
CA ARG A 100 -6.22 -12.31 -10.11
C ARG A 100 -5.61 -12.14 -11.49
N GLU A 101 -4.30 -12.12 -11.55
CA GLU A 101 -3.53 -12.04 -12.80
C GLU A 101 -2.41 -13.08 -12.80
N GLY A 102 -2.62 -14.16 -13.55
CA GLY A 102 -1.72 -15.31 -13.50
C GLY A 102 -1.67 -15.92 -12.09
N LYS A 103 -0.51 -15.82 -11.44
CA LYS A 103 -0.29 -16.28 -10.05
C LYS A 103 -0.42 -15.16 -9.01
N ALA A 104 -0.58 -13.91 -9.43
CA ALA A 104 -0.73 -12.79 -8.52
C ALA A 104 -2.18 -12.71 -8.00
N ILE A 105 -2.32 -12.45 -6.70
CA ILE A 105 -3.59 -12.18 -6.03
C ILE A 105 -3.41 -10.88 -5.27
N TYR A 106 -4.30 -9.91 -5.50
CA TYR A 106 -4.29 -8.65 -4.77
C TYR A 106 -5.71 -8.15 -4.54
N TYR A 107 -5.85 -7.34 -3.49
CA TYR A 107 -7.11 -6.82 -3.00
C TYR A 107 -7.09 -5.30 -3.11
N ILE A 108 -8.01 -4.75 -3.89
CA ILE A 108 -8.12 -3.31 -4.14
C ILE A 108 -9.37 -2.75 -3.49
N ALA A 109 -9.23 -1.64 -2.75
CA ALA A 109 -10.34 -0.83 -2.28
C ALA A 109 -10.12 0.64 -2.63
N GLU A 110 -11.21 1.38 -2.81
CA GLU A 110 -11.18 2.84 -3.01
C GLU A 110 -11.56 3.55 -1.71
N VAL A 111 -10.95 4.71 -1.47
CA VAL A 111 -11.24 5.57 -0.32
C VAL A 111 -11.40 7.03 -0.78
N PRO A 112 -12.52 7.70 -0.47
CA PRO A 112 -12.69 9.10 -0.79
C PRO A 112 -11.88 9.98 0.17
N TYR A 113 -11.34 11.09 -0.34
CA TYR A 113 -10.75 12.18 0.44
C TYR A 113 -11.14 13.52 -0.17
N ARG A 114 -11.09 14.62 0.60
CA ARG A 114 -11.59 15.94 0.16
C ARG A 114 -10.51 17.00 -0.02
N ASP A 115 -9.43 16.84 0.72
CA ASP A 115 -8.29 17.75 0.84
C ASP A 115 -7.03 16.94 1.12
N ASP A 116 -5.92 17.63 1.36
CA ASP A 116 -4.69 17.01 1.82
C ASP A 116 -4.91 16.38 3.19
N GLN A 117 -5.20 15.08 3.21
CA GLN A 117 -5.73 14.39 4.36
C GLN A 117 -4.91 13.15 4.71
N GLU A 118 -4.56 13.03 5.99
CA GLU A 118 -4.10 11.77 6.56
C GLU A 118 -5.30 10.86 6.83
N ILE A 119 -5.26 9.67 6.26
CA ILE A 119 -6.24 8.61 6.47
C ILE A 119 -5.57 7.46 7.22
N ASN A 120 -6.24 7.02 8.28
CA ASN A 120 -5.85 5.87 9.08
C ASN A 120 -6.58 4.63 8.56
N PHE A 121 -5.83 3.61 8.19
CA PHE A 121 -6.37 2.32 7.75
C PHE A 121 -6.27 1.30 8.86
N ASN A 122 -7.34 0.51 8.99
CA ASN A 122 -7.40 -0.63 9.89
C ASN A 122 -8.03 -1.80 9.13
N ILE A 123 -7.22 -2.83 8.87
CA ILE A 123 -7.55 -3.88 7.91
C ILE A 123 -7.33 -5.25 8.56
N ALA A 124 -8.42 -6.00 8.70
CA ALA A 124 -8.40 -7.36 9.19
C ALA A 124 -8.12 -8.31 8.02
N ILE A 125 -7.09 -9.13 8.18
CA ILE A 125 -6.59 -10.06 7.16
C ILE A 125 -6.50 -11.45 7.78
N LYS A 126 -7.09 -12.44 7.12
CA LYS A 126 -7.12 -13.82 7.59
C LYS A 126 -6.88 -14.82 6.45
N HIS A 127 -6.02 -15.80 6.71
CA HIS A 127 -5.78 -16.96 5.85
C HIS A 127 -6.02 -18.24 6.65
N GLY A 128 -7.24 -18.79 6.56
CA GLY A 128 -7.62 -19.99 7.30
C GLY A 128 -7.33 -19.85 8.80
N ASN A 129 -6.55 -20.78 9.34
CA ASN A 129 -6.05 -20.75 10.73
C ASN A 129 -4.58 -20.34 10.84
N GLN A 130 -3.91 -20.05 9.71
CA GLN A 130 -2.47 -19.78 9.65
C GLN A 130 -2.14 -18.30 9.82
N LEU A 131 -3.05 -17.41 9.38
CA LEU A 131 -2.94 -15.97 9.52
C LEU A 131 -4.24 -15.40 10.05
N ASN A 132 -4.16 -14.57 11.08
CA ASN A 132 -5.25 -13.74 11.57
C ASN A 132 -4.63 -12.50 12.22
N THR A 133 -4.59 -11.40 11.49
CA THR A 133 -3.93 -10.17 11.92
C THR A 133 -4.75 -8.94 11.54
N ASN A 134 -4.33 -7.81 12.11
CA ASN A 134 -4.94 -6.52 11.87
C ASN A 134 -3.88 -5.48 11.47
N LEU A 135 -3.70 -5.29 10.17
CA LEU A 135 -2.78 -4.32 9.59
C LEU A 135 -3.29 -2.89 9.86
N GLN A 136 -2.43 -2.05 10.42
CA GLN A 136 -2.72 -0.64 10.68
C GLN A 136 -1.62 0.24 10.10
N PHE A 137 -2.01 1.20 9.28
CA PHE A 137 -1.07 2.17 8.72
C PHE A 137 -1.80 3.47 8.39
N LYS A 138 -1.01 4.51 8.11
CA LYS A 138 -1.52 5.82 7.74
C LYS A 138 -1.00 6.20 6.36
N GLN A 139 -1.84 6.88 5.59
CA GLN A 139 -1.43 7.48 4.33
C GLN A 139 -1.94 8.92 4.27
N LYS A 140 -1.04 9.84 3.94
CA LYS A 140 -1.44 11.18 3.53
C LYS A 140 -1.71 11.19 2.03
N PHE A 141 -2.93 11.55 1.65
CA PHE A 141 -3.31 11.84 0.28
C PHE A 141 -3.18 13.33 0.03
N TYR A 142 -2.87 13.68 -1.22
CA TYR A 142 -2.79 15.06 -1.68
C TYR A 142 -3.80 15.24 -2.79
N VAL A 143 -4.50 16.38 -2.81
CA VAL A 143 -5.37 16.73 -3.94
C VAL A 143 -4.47 17.31 -5.04
N GLU A 144 -4.46 16.64 -6.19
CA GLU A 144 -3.78 17.09 -7.42
C GLU A 144 -4.65 18.02 -8.27
#